data_AF-A0A7R9WEP4-F1
#
_entry.id   AF-A0A7R9WEP4-F1
#
_cell.length_a   1.000
_cell.length_b   1.000
_cell.length_c   1.000
_cell.angle_alpha   90.00
_cell.angle_beta   90.00
_cell.angle_gamma   90.00
#
_symmetry.space_group_name_H-M   'P 1'
#
loop_
_entity.id
_entity.type
_entity.pdbx_description
1 polymer ?
#
loop_
_entity_poly.entity_id
_entity_poly.type
_entity_poly.pdbx_seq_one_letter_code
_entity_poly.pdbx_strand_id
1 'polypeptide(L)'
;MQYIYVGEKAGVEGWGLGPVLYGSVAEWVVQDRKGMRKFSNFERLIEQDPTGTIMQYIYVGDTGELDQEAGETMLREYPEVVKAVFLHVVSDRSNPVVPPPKLINGRPVVFFRTYVGAAARAAQLGLMDDDGMMRVVAAAEEALANVSRSSEKWEDLERDISMAYQTLSAEVA
;
A
#
# COMPACT_ATOMS: atom_id res chain seq x y z
N MET A 1 15.83 8.38 13.32
CA MET A 1 17.08 7.60 13.13
C MET A 1 16.79 6.11 13.31
N GLN A 2 15.88 5.54 12.50
CA GLN A 2 15.46 4.13 12.65
C GLN A 2 14.99 3.45 11.34
N TYR A 3 14.78 4.21 10.25
CA TYR A 3 14.12 3.70 9.04
C TYR A 3 15.07 3.24 7.92
N ILE A 4 16.22 3.90 7.76
CA ILE A 4 17.30 3.44 6.87
C ILE A 4 17.73 2.02 7.29
N TYR A 5 17.85 1.80 8.60
CA TYR A 5 18.15 0.50 9.19
C TYR A 5 17.15 -0.61 8.81
N VAL A 6 15.86 -0.29 8.62
CA VAL A 6 14.85 -1.28 8.22
C VAL A 6 15.06 -1.71 6.77
N GLY A 7 15.33 -0.75 5.88
CA GLY A 7 15.64 -1.05 4.49
C GLY A 7 16.96 -1.80 4.33
N GLU A 8 18.01 -1.36 5.04
CA GLU A 8 19.31 -2.04 5.06
C GLU A 8 19.19 -3.49 5.56
N LYS A 9 18.41 -3.74 6.63
CA LYS A 9 18.16 -5.10 7.13
C LYS A 9 17.38 -5.97 6.13
N ALA A 10 16.57 -5.35 5.27
CA ALA A 10 15.87 -6.02 4.18
C ALA A 10 16.72 -6.14 2.89
N GLY A 11 17.99 -5.71 2.91
CA GLY A 11 18.88 -5.74 1.76
C GLY A 11 18.63 -4.65 0.72
N VAL A 12 17.91 -3.58 1.07
CA VAL A 12 17.59 -2.47 0.19
C VAL A 12 18.41 -1.24 0.58
N GLU A 13 19.46 -0.96 -0.20
CA GLU A 13 20.28 0.24 -0.03
C GLU A 13 19.52 1.51 -0.44
N GLY A 14 19.75 2.61 0.28
CA GLY A 14 19.11 3.91 -0.01
C GLY A 14 17.63 3.98 0.35
N TRP A 15 17.13 3.10 1.23
CA TRP A 15 15.73 3.10 1.66
C TRP A 15 15.37 4.37 2.45
N GLY A 16 14.43 5.15 1.90
CA GLY A 16 13.93 6.39 2.47
C GLY A 16 14.70 7.63 2.00
N LEU A 17 13.99 8.74 1.81
CA LEU A 17 14.56 10.00 1.30
C LEU A 17 14.94 10.95 2.43
N GLY A 18 16.17 10.82 2.98
CA GLY A 18 16.76 11.84 3.85
C GLY A 18 15.95 12.17 5.12
N PRO A 19 15.96 13.41 5.65
CA PRO A 19 15.20 13.81 6.85
C PRO A 19 13.69 13.92 6.55
N VAL A 20 13.09 12.79 6.17
CA VAL A 20 11.73 12.63 5.64
C VAL A 20 10.68 13.42 6.42
N LEU A 21 9.74 13.95 5.62
CA LEU A 21 8.43 14.53 5.89
C LEU A 21 7.53 13.65 6.79
N TYR A 22 8.00 13.33 7.99
CA TYR A 22 7.23 12.63 9.00
C TYR A 22 6.27 13.59 9.71
N GLY A 23 5.21 13.01 10.23
CA GLY A 23 4.16 13.76 10.85
C GLY A 23 4.64 14.64 12.00
N SER A 24 4.38 15.94 11.91
CA SER A 24 4.68 16.90 12.96
C SER A 24 3.70 16.73 14.14
N VAL A 25 4.13 17.06 15.36
CA VAL A 25 3.27 17.05 16.57
C VAL A 25 1.99 17.90 16.38
N ALA A 26 2.00 18.86 15.46
CA ALA A 26 0.82 19.64 15.05
C ALA A 26 -0.26 18.83 14.29
N GLU A 27 0.04 17.60 13.86
CA GLU A 27 -0.89 16.69 13.17
C GLU A 27 -1.80 15.89 14.09
N TRP A 28 -1.49 15.85 15.38
CA TRP A 28 -2.38 15.29 16.39
C TRP A 28 -3.53 16.25 16.75
N VAL A 29 -3.38 17.55 16.48
CA VAL A 29 -4.30 18.61 16.95
C VAL A 29 -5.31 19.04 15.87
N VAL A 30 -5.02 18.87 14.58
CA VAL A 30 -5.93 19.25 13.47
C VAL A 30 -6.06 18.11 12.46
N GLN A 31 -7.08 17.28 12.66
CA GLN A 31 -7.36 16.08 11.87
C GLN A 31 -7.88 16.41 10.45
N ASP A 32 -8.67 17.49 10.31
CA ASP A 32 -9.38 17.87 9.06
C ASP A 32 -8.48 18.31 7.89
N ARG A 33 -7.15 18.29 8.04
CA ARG A 33 -6.20 18.65 6.96
C ARG A 33 -5.17 17.58 6.68
N LYS A 34 -5.29 16.38 7.25
CA LYS A 34 -4.29 15.31 7.09
C LYS A 34 -4.16 14.86 5.63
N GLY A 35 -5.28 14.68 4.92
CA GLY A 35 -5.27 14.28 3.51
C GLY A 35 -4.53 15.28 2.62
N MET A 36 -4.88 16.56 2.71
CA MET A 36 -4.22 17.64 1.96
C MET A 36 -2.73 17.77 2.28
N ARG A 37 -2.32 17.56 3.54
CA ARG A 37 -0.89 17.58 3.90
C ARG A 37 -0.12 16.42 3.28
N LYS A 38 -0.70 15.21 3.25
CA LYS A 38 -0.10 14.04 2.59
C LYS A 38 0.08 14.30 1.08
N PHE A 39 -0.92 14.93 0.46
CA PHE A 39 -0.81 15.40 -0.92
C PHE A 39 0.29 16.45 -1.10
N SER A 40 0.34 17.51 -0.28
CA SER A 40 1.42 18.51 -0.38
C SER A 40 2.82 17.94 -0.11
N ASN A 41 2.95 16.93 0.75
CA ASN A 41 4.22 16.21 0.95
C ASN A 41 4.62 15.42 -0.29
N PHE A 42 3.65 14.84 -1.00
CA PHE A 42 3.90 14.18 -2.28
C PHE A 42 4.34 15.16 -3.36
N GLU A 43 3.76 16.37 -3.43
CA GLU A 43 4.23 17.40 -4.36
C GLU A 43 5.69 17.78 -4.10
N ARG A 44 6.05 17.97 -2.82
CA ARG A 44 7.45 18.23 -2.43
C ARG A 44 8.38 17.08 -2.77
N LEU A 45 7.89 15.85 -2.67
CA LEU A 45 8.65 14.66 -3.05
C LEU A 45 8.97 14.66 -4.55
N ILE A 46 7.99 14.99 -5.40
CA ILE A 46 8.22 15.12 -6.85
C ILE A 46 9.20 16.25 -7.16
N GLU A 47 9.05 17.42 -6.53
CA GLU A 47 9.93 18.57 -6.74
C GLU A 47 11.39 18.31 -6.36
N GLN A 48 11.61 17.44 -5.37
CA GLN A 48 12.94 17.13 -4.84
C GLN A 48 13.64 15.99 -5.57
N ASP A 49 13.03 15.39 -6.60
CA ASP A 49 13.63 14.28 -7.34
C ASP A 49 14.90 14.74 -8.08
N PRO A 50 16.09 14.36 -7.58
CA PRO A 50 17.36 14.87 -8.11
C PRO A 50 17.79 14.12 -9.37
N THR A 51 17.05 13.07 -9.79
CA THR A 51 17.47 12.15 -10.84
C THR A 51 17.15 12.65 -12.25
N GLY A 52 16.26 13.65 -12.38
CA GLY A 52 15.76 14.15 -13.66
C GLY A 52 14.90 13.15 -14.46
N THR A 53 14.58 12.00 -13.86
CA THR A 53 13.70 10.98 -14.43
C THR A 53 12.33 11.08 -13.76
N ILE A 54 11.25 10.97 -14.54
CA ILE A 54 9.90 10.94 -13.97
C ILE A 54 9.69 9.59 -13.27
N MET A 55 9.79 9.59 -11.95
CA MET A 55 9.49 8.42 -11.13
C MET A 55 8.00 8.07 -11.17
N GLN A 56 7.71 6.76 -11.06
CA GLN A 56 6.36 6.24 -10.99
C GLN A 56 6.06 5.79 -9.56
N TYR A 57 4.89 6.15 -9.06
CA TYR A 57 4.53 5.97 -7.65
C TYR A 57 3.32 5.06 -7.48
N ILE A 58 3.35 4.28 -6.41
CA ILE A 58 2.20 3.55 -5.87
C ILE A 58 1.95 4.11 -4.48
N TYR A 59 0.73 4.56 -4.21
CA TYR A 59 0.36 5.07 -2.89
C TYR A 59 -0.31 3.97 -2.08
N VAL A 60 0.15 3.74 -0.85
CA VAL A 60 -0.43 2.77 0.08
C VAL A 60 -0.81 3.49 1.37
N GLY A 61 -2.06 3.34 1.80
CA GLY A 61 -2.57 3.97 3.02
C GLY A 61 -3.77 3.21 3.59
N ASP A 62 -4.58 3.86 4.42
CA ASP A 62 -5.76 3.27 5.06
C ASP A 62 -7.05 4.12 4.97
N THR A 63 -8.19 3.50 5.23
CA THR A 63 -9.50 4.18 5.17
C THR A 63 -9.82 5.02 6.42
N GLY A 64 -8.99 4.99 7.47
CA GLY A 64 -9.24 5.66 8.75
C GLY A 64 -8.62 7.06 8.86
N GLU A 65 -7.46 7.29 8.24
CA GLU A 65 -6.63 8.49 8.47
C GLU A 65 -6.61 9.49 7.30
N LEU A 66 -7.72 9.57 6.54
CA LEU A 66 -7.87 10.42 5.34
C LEU A 66 -6.85 10.11 4.21
N ASP A 67 -6.22 8.93 4.21
CA ASP A 67 -5.34 8.53 3.10
C ASP A 67 -6.11 8.36 1.79
N GLN A 68 -7.38 7.98 1.88
CA GLN A 68 -8.24 7.89 0.72
C GLN A 68 -8.35 9.24 0.00
N GLU A 69 -8.61 10.33 0.73
CA GLU A 69 -8.69 11.66 0.14
C GLU A 69 -7.37 12.06 -0.53
N ALA A 70 -6.24 11.81 0.15
CA ALA A 70 -4.91 12.10 -0.38
C ALA A 70 -4.63 11.30 -1.66
N GLY A 71 -4.77 9.97 -1.60
CA GLY A 71 -4.47 9.08 -2.73
C GLY A 71 -5.39 9.35 -3.93
N GLU A 72 -6.68 9.58 -3.71
CA GLU A 72 -7.58 9.95 -4.80
C GLU A 72 -7.22 11.31 -5.43
N THR A 73 -6.77 12.26 -4.62
CA THR A 73 -6.33 13.57 -5.12
C THR A 73 -5.04 13.45 -5.92
N MET A 74 -4.09 12.62 -5.47
CA MET A 74 -2.90 12.28 -6.26
C MET A 74 -3.26 11.68 -7.62
N LEU A 75 -4.26 10.79 -7.70
CA LEU A 75 -4.72 10.24 -8.98
C LEU A 75 -5.45 11.27 -9.86
N ARG A 76 -6.11 12.26 -9.27
CA ARG A 76 -6.78 13.33 -10.02
C ARG A 76 -5.78 14.30 -10.63
N GLU A 77 -4.82 14.75 -9.83
CA GLU A 77 -3.87 15.81 -10.21
C GLU A 77 -2.63 15.28 -10.93
N TYR A 78 -2.18 14.07 -10.60
CA TYR A 78 -0.93 13.48 -11.09
C TYR A 78 -1.09 12.04 -11.64
N PRO A 79 -2.07 11.76 -12.53
CA PRO A 79 -2.33 10.40 -13.05
C PRO A 79 -1.21 9.83 -13.92
N GLU A 80 -0.31 10.66 -14.44
CA GLU A 80 0.83 10.24 -15.24
C GLU A 80 1.93 9.58 -14.40
N VAL A 81 2.12 10.04 -13.16
CA VAL A 81 3.14 9.52 -12.23
C VAL A 81 2.59 8.52 -11.22
N VAL A 82 1.36 8.69 -10.71
CA VAL A 82 0.77 7.74 -9.76
C VAL A 82 0.03 6.63 -10.49
N LYS A 83 0.51 5.40 -10.35
CA LYS A 83 0.01 4.23 -11.08
C LYS A 83 -1.16 3.54 -10.42
N ALA A 84 -1.20 3.55 -9.10
CA ALA A 84 -2.26 2.93 -8.31
C ALA A 84 -2.30 3.46 -6.88
N VAL A 85 -3.46 3.34 -6.26
CA VAL A 85 -3.69 3.60 -4.84
C VAL A 85 -4.22 2.32 -4.19
N PHE A 86 -3.58 1.89 -3.10
CA PHE A 86 -4.01 0.75 -2.29
C PHE A 86 -4.41 1.25 -0.89
N LEU A 87 -5.62 0.91 -0.45
CA LEU A 87 -6.18 1.37 0.82
C LEU A 87 -6.56 0.17 1.70
N HIS A 88 -5.88 0.04 2.83
CA HIS A 88 -6.20 -0.93 3.85
C HIS A 88 -7.52 -0.53 4.54
N VAL A 89 -8.49 -1.44 4.53
CA VAL A 89 -9.79 -1.23 5.15
C VAL A 89 -9.67 -1.43 6.65
N VAL A 90 -9.56 -0.33 7.39
CA VAL A 90 -9.54 -0.31 8.85
C VAL A 90 -10.97 -0.25 9.37
N SER A 91 -11.32 -1.16 10.28
CA SER A 91 -12.63 -1.21 10.90
C SER A 91 -12.57 -1.88 12.28
N ASP A 92 -13.41 -1.39 13.20
CA ASP A 92 -13.62 -2.02 14.51
C ASP A 92 -14.54 -3.25 14.45
N ARG A 93 -15.14 -3.52 13.29
CA ARG A 93 -16.02 -4.69 13.08
C ARG A 93 -15.19 -5.91 12.69
N SER A 94 -15.57 -7.08 13.19
CA SER A 94 -15.09 -8.34 12.61
C SER A 94 -15.63 -8.46 11.17
N ASN A 95 -14.73 -8.80 10.24
CA ASN A 95 -15.01 -8.94 8.82
C ASN A 95 -15.68 -7.72 8.14
N PRO A 96 -15.02 -6.55 8.09
CA PRO A 96 -15.56 -5.39 7.41
C PRO A 96 -15.78 -5.62 5.92
N VAL A 97 -16.85 -5.01 5.40
CA VAL A 97 -17.12 -5.00 3.96
C VAL A 97 -16.03 -4.20 3.27
N VAL A 98 -15.29 -4.86 2.38
CA VAL A 98 -14.28 -4.23 1.54
C VAL A 98 -14.99 -3.53 0.38
N PRO A 99 -14.82 -2.21 0.19
CA PRO A 99 -15.39 -1.52 -0.95
C PRO A 99 -14.88 -2.11 -2.27
N PRO A 100 -15.68 -2.13 -3.34
CA PRO A 100 -15.21 -2.57 -4.64
C PRO A 100 -14.09 -1.63 -5.14
N PRO A 101 -13.15 -2.14 -5.95
CA PRO A 101 -12.15 -1.28 -6.58
C PRO A 101 -12.82 -0.28 -7.51
N LYS A 102 -12.19 0.87 -7.71
CA LYS A 102 -12.66 1.92 -8.63
C LYS A 102 -11.52 2.49 -9.45
N LEU A 103 -11.86 3.25 -10.48
CA LEU A 103 -10.89 3.95 -11.33
C LEU A 103 -11.05 5.46 -11.19
N ILE A 104 -9.93 6.17 -11.10
CA ILE A 104 -9.84 7.63 -11.18
C ILE A 104 -8.83 7.95 -12.27
N ASN A 105 -9.25 8.68 -13.30
CA ASN A 105 -8.42 8.98 -14.48
C ASN A 105 -7.73 7.74 -15.09
N GLY A 106 -8.43 6.59 -15.11
CA GLY A 106 -7.91 5.32 -15.62
C GLY A 106 -6.92 4.61 -14.69
N ARG A 107 -6.68 5.12 -13.46
CA ARG A 107 -5.81 4.51 -12.46
C ARG A 107 -6.62 3.81 -11.36
N PRO A 108 -6.22 2.61 -10.91
CA PRO A 108 -6.93 1.84 -9.91
C PRO A 108 -6.77 2.40 -8.48
N VAL A 109 -7.89 2.43 -7.78
CA VAL A 109 -7.99 2.51 -6.33
C VAL A 109 -8.48 1.14 -5.85
N VAL A 110 -7.63 0.44 -5.10
CA VAL A 110 -7.86 -0.93 -4.62
C VAL A 110 -8.01 -0.90 -3.11
N PHE A 111 -9.10 -1.47 -2.61
CA PHE A 111 -9.28 -1.67 -1.17
C PHE A 111 -8.90 -3.10 -0.80
N PHE A 112 -8.20 -3.28 0.32
CA PHE A 112 -7.71 -4.58 0.76
C PHE A 112 -7.79 -4.75 2.28
N ARG A 113 -7.73 -6.00 2.76
CA ARG A 113 -7.69 -6.32 4.20
C ARG A 113 -6.35 -6.91 4.63
N THR A 114 -5.74 -7.76 3.79
CA THR A 114 -4.42 -8.30 4.07
C THR A 114 -3.42 -7.79 3.04
N TYR A 115 -2.16 -7.70 3.44
CA TYR A 115 -1.08 -7.35 2.51
C TYR A 115 -0.88 -8.42 1.43
N VAL A 116 -1.27 -9.68 1.66
CA VAL A 116 -1.32 -10.70 0.62
C VAL A 116 -2.37 -10.34 -0.43
N GLY A 117 -3.55 -9.90 -0.02
CA GLY A 117 -4.58 -9.42 -0.92
C GLY A 117 -4.12 -8.21 -1.75
N ALA A 118 -3.41 -7.27 -1.12
CA ALA A 118 -2.80 -6.14 -1.83
C ALA A 118 -1.76 -6.59 -2.86
N ALA A 119 -0.86 -7.50 -2.48
CA ALA A 119 0.19 -8.03 -3.35
C ALA A 119 -0.39 -8.79 -4.56
N ALA A 120 -1.40 -9.63 -4.34
CA ALA A 120 -2.09 -10.33 -5.41
C ALA A 120 -2.75 -9.37 -6.42
N ARG A 121 -3.38 -8.30 -5.92
CA ARG A 121 -3.92 -7.25 -6.80
C ARG A 121 -2.84 -6.45 -7.51
N ALA A 122 -1.70 -6.20 -6.88
CA ALA A 122 -0.56 -5.55 -7.52
C ALA A 122 0.01 -6.42 -8.66
N ALA A 123 0.15 -7.72 -8.46
CA ALA A 123 0.58 -8.67 -9.48
C ALA A 123 -0.40 -8.69 -10.68
N GLN A 124 -1.71 -8.83 -10.42
CA GLN A 124 -2.75 -8.76 -11.47
C GLN A 124 -2.74 -7.47 -12.29
N LEU A 125 -2.26 -6.36 -11.70
CA LEU A 125 -2.15 -5.06 -12.36
C LEU A 125 -0.79 -4.85 -13.05
N GLY A 126 0.11 -5.84 -13.01
CA GLY A 126 1.47 -5.73 -13.55
C GLY A 126 2.38 -4.78 -12.76
N LEU A 127 2.07 -4.50 -11.50
CA LEU A 127 2.81 -3.60 -10.61
C LEU A 127 3.81 -4.33 -9.70
N MET A 128 3.72 -5.65 -9.65
CA MET A 128 4.56 -6.53 -8.84
C MET A 128 4.76 -7.84 -9.60
N ASP A 129 5.93 -8.45 -9.48
CA ASP A 129 6.21 -9.78 -10.02
C ASP A 129 5.70 -10.89 -9.08
N ASP A 130 5.56 -12.10 -9.62
CA ASP A 130 5.12 -13.27 -8.87
C ASP A 130 6.03 -13.57 -7.67
N ASP A 131 7.34 -13.44 -7.85
CA ASP A 131 8.32 -13.63 -6.78
C ASP A 131 8.10 -12.62 -5.64
N GLY A 132 7.82 -11.35 -5.96
CA GLY A 132 7.48 -10.31 -5.01
C GLY A 132 6.21 -10.61 -4.24
N MET A 133 5.17 -11.06 -4.94
CA MET A 133 3.92 -11.49 -4.31
C MET A 133 4.15 -12.65 -3.35
N MET A 134 4.91 -13.67 -3.75
CA MET A 134 5.18 -14.83 -2.91
C MET A 134 6.05 -14.52 -1.68
N ARG A 135 6.95 -13.52 -1.76
CA ARG A 135 7.65 -13.00 -0.58
C ARG A 135 6.69 -12.40 0.45
N VAL A 136 5.64 -11.71 0.01
CA VAL A 136 4.61 -11.15 0.91
C VAL A 136 3.79 -12.26 1.56
N VAL A 137 3.44 -13.30 0.80
CA VAL A 137 2.75 -14.50 1.33
C VAL A 137 3.58 -15.13 2.45
N ALA A 138 4.85 -15.43 2.19
CA ALA A 138 5.72 -16.07 3.19
C ALA A 138 5.87 -15.21 4.46
N ALA A 139 6.07 -13.89 4.31
CA ALA A 139 6.20 -12.98 5.44
C ALA A 139 4.90 -12.89 6.27
N ALA A 140 3.73 -12.94 5.63
CA ALA A 140 2.44 -12.92 6.31
C ALA A 140 2.19 -14.21 7.08
N GLU A 141 2.54 -15.37 6.53
CA GLU A 141 2.46 -16.66 7.23
C GLU A 141 3.40 -16.70 8.44
N GLU A 142 4.64 -16.23 8.28
CA GLU A 142 5.61 -16.14 9.38
C GLU A 142 5.10 -15.23 10.50
N ALA A 143 4.52 -14.08 10.15
CA ALA A 143 3.97 -13.14 11.14
C ALA A 143 2.82 -13.74 11.97
N LEU A 144 2.11 -14.74 11.43
CA LEU A 144 1.02 -15.45 12.11
C LEU A 144 1.42 -16.83 12.66
N ALA A 145 2.69 -17.22 12.61
CA ALA A 145 3.15 -18.56 13.00
C ALA A 145 2.77 -18.97 14.44
N ASN A 146 2.67 -18.00 15.36
CA ASN A 146 2.28 -18.23 16.76
C ASN A 146 0.80 -17.90 17.05
N VAL A 147 0.01 -17.61 16.02
CA VAL A 147 -1.42 -17.31 16.14
C VAL A 147 -2.21 -18.58 15.78
N SER A 148 -3.26 -18.88 16.54
CA SER A 148 -4.12 -20.03 16.24
C SER A 148 -4.67 -19.95 14.81
N ARG A 149 -4.51 -21.05 14.06
CA ARG A 149 -5.06 -21.21 12.70
C ARG A 149 -6.57 -21.03 12.62
N SER A 150 -7.29 -21.24 13.72
CA SER A 150 -8.73 -21.02 13.82
C SER A 150 -9.14 -19.56 14.08
N SER A 151 -8.21 -18.61 13.98
CA SER A 151 -8.50 -17.19 14.22
C SER A 151 -8.93 -16.49 12.94
N GLU A 152 -9.73 -15.43 13.08
CA GLU A 152 -10.18 -14.58 11.95
C GLU A 152 -9.00 -14.07 11.10
N LYS A 153 -7.82 -13.85 11.71
CA LYS A 153 -6.61 -13.43 11.00
C LYS A 153 -6.13 -14.47 9.99
N TRP A 154 -6.18 -15.75 10.35
CA TRP A 154 -5.82 -16.83 9.45
C TRP A 154 -6.90 -17.07 8.41
N GLU A 155 -8.19 -16.97 8.76
CA GLU A 155 -9.28 -17.06 7.78
C GLU A 155 -9.15 -16.00 6.68
N ASP A 156 -8.82 -14.77 7.05
CA ASP A 156 -8.59 -13.69 6.09
C ASP A 156 -7.35 -13.92 5.23
N LEU A 157 -6.27 -14.39 5.85
CA LEU A 157 -5.03 -14.68 5.16
C LEU A 157 -5.19 -15.84 4.17
N GLU A 158 -5.83 -16.94 4.55
CA GLU A 158 -6.02 -18.13 3.71
C GLU A 158 -6.87 -17.83 2.46
N ARG A 159 -7.90 -16.98 2.62
CA ARG A 159 -8.68 -16.47 1.48
C ARG A 159 -7.81 -15.70 0.50
N ASP A 160 -6.97 -14.80 0.99
CA ASP A 160 -6.14 -13.94 0.14
C ASP A 160 -4.93 -14.69 -0.45
N ILE A 161 -4.38 -15.69 0.26
CA ILE A 161 -3.39 -16.65 -0.25
C ILE A 161 -3.99 -17.45 -1.42
N SER A 162 -5.23 -17.92 -1.28
CA SER A 162 -5.91 -18.64 -2.36
C SER A 162 -6.05 -17.77 -3.61
N MET A 163 -6.35 -16.48 -3.45
CA MET A 163 -6.38 -15.51 -4.55
C MET A 163 -4.99 -15.28 -5.18
N ALA A 164 -3.92 -15.25 -4.37
CA ALA A 164 -2.55 -15.14 -4.87
C ALA A 164 -2.19 -16.33 -5.77
N TYR A 165 -2.46 -17.57 -5.34
CA TYR A 165 -2.21 -18.77 -6.16
C TYR A 165 -3.07 -18.83 -7.44
N GLN A 166 -4.30 -18.32 -7.39
CA GLN A 166 -5.13 -18.20 -8.61
C GLN A 166 -4.53 -17.21 -9.62
N THR A 167 -3.89 -16.15 -9.14
CA THR A 167 -3.21 -15.16 -9.99
C THR A 167 -2.08 -15.82 -10.77
N LEU A 168 -1.23 -16.61 -10.10
CA LEU A 168 -0.16 -17.39 -10.75
C LEU A 168 -0.70 -18.35 -11.82
N SER A 169 -1.86 -18.96 -11.55
CA SER A 169 -2.45 -19.96 -12.45
C SER A 169 -3.09 -19.31 -13.69
N ALA A 170 -3.52 -18.05 -13.61
CA ALA A 170 -4.19 -17.34 -14.68
C ALA A 170 -3.22 -16.85 -15.78
N GLU A 171 -1.93 -16.71 -15.48
CA GLU A 171 -0.90 -16.36 -16.48
C GLU A 171 -0.46 -17.54 -17.37
N VAL A 172 -0.79 -18.78 -16.97
CA VAL A 172 -0.40 -20.02 -17.67
C VAL A 172 -1.47 -20.50 -18.68
N ALA A 173 -2.63 -19.84 -18.73
CA ALA A 173 -3.79 -20.20 -19.57
C ALA A 173 -3.94 -19.28 -20.79
#